data_AF-A0A8S4MPC3-F1
#
_entry.id   AF-A0A8S4MPC3-F1
#
_cell.length_a   1.000
_cell.length_b   1.000
_cell.length_c   1.000
_cell.angle_alpha   90.00
_cell.angle_beta   90.00
_cell.angle_gamma   90.00
#
_symmetry.space_group_name_H-M   'P 1'
#
loop_
_entity.id
_entity.type
_entity.pdbx_description
1 polymer ?
#
loop_
_entity_poly.entity_id
_entity_poly.type
_entity_poly.pdbx_seq_one_letter_code
_entity_poly.pdbx_strand_id
1 'polypeptide(L)'
;SVPSENVATTQHSASVIEGVSRSRNALLNGDTKNYDWDSGYTCHQLGSGAIVVQLAQPFIVGSMRLLLWDCDDRSYSYYIEVSTDQQHWELVCDKTREACRSWQTIFFEKKPVTFIRIVGTHNTANEVFHCVHFECPANPNSPAPSDDGSSDSSSVQGAMGGPPPALDGSFHAQYNI
;
A
#
# COMPACT_ATOMS: atom_id res chain seq x y z
N SER A 1 15.84 -11.22 -11.43
CA SER A 1 16.96 -10.25 -11.60
C SER A 1 17.03 -9.34 -10.37
N VAL A 2 18.06 -8.48 -10.25
CA VAL A 2 18.08 -7.41 -9.24
C VAL A 2 17.60 -6.12 -9.92
N PRO A 3 16.40 -5.60 -9.61
CA PRO A 3 15.88 -4.38 -10.22
C PRO A 3 16.59 -3.13 -9.68
N SER A 4 16.84 -2.15 -10.55
CA SER A 4 17.40 -0.83 -10.20
C SER A 4 16.34 0.27 -10.05
N GLU A 5 15.10 -0.03 -10.40
CA GLU A 5 13.95 0.89 -10.39
C GLU A 5 12.68 0.15 -9.98
N ASN A 6 11.60 0.89 -9.71
CA ASN A 6 10.32 0.32 -9.31
C ASN A 6 9.74 -0.60 -10.41
N VAL A 7 9.67 -1.91 -10.12
CA VAL A 7 9.05 -2.93 -10.99
C VAL A 7 7.61 -3.26 -10.59
N ALA A 8 7.09 -2.69 -9.50
CA ALA A 8 5.68 -2.75 -9.13
C ALA A 8 4.86 -1.70 -9.90
N THR A 9 4.87 -1.80 -11.23
CA THR A 9 4.04 -0.95 -12.11
C THR A 9 3.36 -1.80 -13.18
N THR A 10 2.24 -1.31 -13.71
CA THR A 10 1.53 -1.98 -14.81
C THR A 10 2.37 -2.09 -16.09
N GLN A 11 3.25 -1.11 -16.33
CA GLN A 11 4.22 -1.13 -17.45
C GLN A 11 5.22 -2.29 -17.32
N HIS A 12 5.57 -2.67 -16.09
CA HIS A 12 6.40 -3.83 -15.79
C HIS A 12 5.59 -5.12 -15.59
N SER A 13 4.33 -5.14 -16.04
CA SER A 13 3.42 -6.30 -15.92
C SER A 13 3.18 -6.77 -14.48
N ALA A 14 3.35 -5.87 -13.50
CA ALA A 14 2.86 -6.12 -12.15
C ALA A 14 1.35 -5.91 -12.06
N SER A 15 0.68 -6.65 -11.18
CA SER A 15 -0.77 -6.59 -10.97
C SER A 15 -1.13 -6.65 -9.49
N VAL A 16 -2.31 -6.15 -9.16
CA VAL A 16 -2.95 -6.38 -7.86
C VAL A 16 -3.91 -7.56 -8.04
N ILE A 17 -3.67 -8.65 -7.32
CA ILE A 17 -4.47 -9.89 -7.41
C ILE A 17 -5.44 -10.06 -6.24
N GLU A 18 -5.22 -9.35 -5.14
CA GLU A 18 -6.17 -9.20 -4.03
C GLU A 18 -6.21 -7.75 -3.56
N GLY A 19 -7.37 -7.32 -3.07
CA GLY A 19 -7.66 -5.94 -2.69
C GLY A 19 -8.73 -5.32 -3.60
N VAL A 20 -9.41 -4.29 -3.10
CA VAL A 20 -10.50 -3.60 -3.78
C VAL A 20 -10.09 -2.16 -4.09
N SER A 21 -10.36 -1.72 -5.30
CA SER A 21 -10.19 -0.33 -5.73
C SER A 21 -11.32 0.05 -6.68
N ARG A 22 -11.78 1.29 -6.61
CA ARG A 22 -12.73 1.85 -7.60
C ARG A 22 -12.05 2.20 -8.92
N SER A 23 -10.76 2.51 -8.87
CA SER A 23 -9.95 2.86 -10.04
C SER A 23 -9.03 1.73 -10.42
N ARG A 24 -9.01 1.36 -11.70
CA ARG A 24 -8.15 0.29 -12.20
C ARG A 24 -6.68 0.61 -11.89
N ASN A 25 -5.98 -0.35 -11.29
CA ASN A 25 -4.55 -0.24 -11.00
C ASN A 25 -4.14 0.94 -10.09
N ALA A 26 -5.04 1.47 -9.25
CA ALA A 26 -4.76 2.62 -8.39
C ALA A 26 -3.41 2.53 -7.66
N LEU A 27 -3.13 1.37 -7.04
CA LEU A 27 -1.89 1.13 -6.31
C LEU A 27 -0.60 1.19 -7.15
N LEU A 28 -0.68 0.94 -8.46
CA LEU A 28 0.47 0.68 -9.35
C LEU A 28 0.54 1.65 -10.55
N ASN A 29 -0.26 2.71 -10.54
CA ASN A 29 -0.37 3.66 -11.66
C ASN A 29 0.60 4.85 -11.57
N GLY A 30 1.33 5.00 -10.45
CA GLY A 30 2.27 6.11 -10.24
C GLY A 30 1.63 7.40 -9.74
N ASP A 31 0.32 7.42 -9.53
CA ASP A 31 -0.38 8.58 -8.98
C ASP A 31 -0.24 8.61 -7.46
N THR A 32 0.39 9.66 -6.96
CA THR A 32 0.68 9.87 -5.53
C THR A 32 0.07 11.16 -5.03
N LYS A 33 -0.85 11.77 -5.80
CA LYS A 33 -1.39 13.11 -5.52
C LYS A 33 -2.89 13.22 -5.74
N ASN A 34 -3.44 12.46 -6.69
CA ASN A 34 -4.85 12.54 -7.04
C ASN A 34 -5.60 11.34 -6.43
N TYR A 35 -5.81 11.42 -5.11
CA TYR A 35 -6.64 10.50 -4.35
C TYR A 35 -7.51 11.31 -3.38
N ASP A 36 -8.70 10.82 -3.12
CA ASP A 36 -9.68 11.49 -2.27
C ASP A 36 -10.49 10.47 -1.46
N TRP A 37 -11.68 10.87 -1.00
CA TRP A 37 -12.56 10.02 -0.22
C TRP A 37 -13.24 8.92 -1.06
N ASP A 38 -13.22 9.01 -2.39
CA ASP A 38 -13.91 8.10 -3.30
C ASP A 38 -12.96 7.20 -4.10
N SER A 39 -11.77 7.71 -4.46
CA SER A 39 -10.88 7.04 -5.41
C SER A 39 -9.37 7.27 -5.14
N GLY A 40 -8.53 6.57 -5.91
CA GLY A 40 -7.07 6.73 -5.86
C GLY A 40 -6.36 5.86 -4.82
N TYR A 41 -7.00 4.81 -4.32
CA TYR A 41 -6.39 3.85 -3.40
C TYR A 41 -6.89 2.43 -3.63
N THR A 42 -6.10 1.45 -3.21
CA THR A 42 -6.52 0.06 -3.02
C THR A 42 -6.72 -0.21 -1.53
N CYS A 43 -7.71 -1.03 -1.18
CA CYS A 43 -8.08 -1.28 0.21
C CYS A 43 -8.51 -2.73 0.47
N HIS A 44 -8.58 -3.09 1.75
CA HIS A 44 -9.21 -4.32 2.24
C HIS A 44 -9.80 -4.11 3.64
N GLN A 45 -10.75 -4.95 4.03
CA GLN A 45 -11.34 -4.92 5.38
C GLN A 45 -10.31 -5.42 6.42
N LEU A 46 -10.20 -4.73 7.55
CA LEU A 46 -9.39 -5.19 8.68
C LEU A 46 -9.92 -6.53 9.20
N GLY A 47 -9.01 -7.45 9.50
CA GLY A 47 -9.36 -8.80 9.96
C GLY A 47 -9.93 -9.74 8.87
N SER A 48 -10.18 -9.24 7.66
CA SER A 48 -10.72 -10.04 6.54
C SER A 48 -10.18 -9.57 5.20
N GLY A 49 -9.03 -10.11 4.80
CA GLY A 49 -8.41 -9.89 3.50
C GLY A 49 -7.02 -9.26 3.58
N ALA A 50 -6.48 -8.94 2.42
CA ALA A 50 -5.19 -8.29 2.25
C ALA A 50 -5.16 -7.54 0.91
N ILE A 51 -4.11 -6.76 0.68
CA ILE A 51 -3.71 -6.33 -0.66
C ILE A 51 -2.57 -7.23 -1.10
N VAL A 52 -2.71 -7.91 -2.23
CA VAL A 52 -1.67 -8.78 -2.78
C VAL A 52 -1.23 -8.26 -4.15
N VAL A 53 0.05 -7.91 -4.24
CA VAL A 53 0.73 -7.50 -5.49
C VAL A 53 1.50 -8.69 -6.04
N GLN A 54 1.33 -8.94 -7.34
CA GLN A 54 2.12 -9.90 -8.10
C GLN A 54 3.07 -9.14 -9.03
N LEU A 55 4.37 -9.42 -8.94
CA LEU A 55 5.38 -8.99 -9.90
C LEU A 55 5.40 -9.94 -11.11
N ALA A 56 5.86 -9.44 -12.26
CA ALA A 56 5.89 -10.22 -13.50
C ALA A 56 6.80 -11.46 -13.45
N GLN A 57 7.76 -11.47 -12.54
CA GLN A 57 8.70 -12.57 -12.31
C GLN A 57 9.33 -12.42 -10.92
N PRO A 58 10.07 -13.43 -10.43
CA PRO A 58 10.87 -13.28 -9.22
C PRO A 58 11.96 -12.21 -9.38
N PHE A 59 11.98 -11.24 -8.47
CA PHE A 59 13.03 -10.24 -8.33
C PHE A 59 13.75 -10.37 -7.00
N ILE A 60 15.06 -10.10 -6.97
CA ILE A 60 15.82 -9.99 -5.72
C ILE A 60 15.66 -8.57 -5.20
N VAL A 61 14.87 -8.38 -4.15
CA VAL A 61 14.52 -7.08 -3.59
C VAL A 61 14.87 -7.02 -2.11
N GLY A 62 15.20 -5.83 -1.61
CA GLY A 62 15.51 -5.58 -0.19
C GLY A 62 14.96 -4.25 0.32
N SER A 63 14.10 -3.61 -0.46
CA SER A 63 13.40 -2.39 -0.07
C SER A 63 12.02 -2.36 -0.73
N MET A 64 11.07 -1.70 -0.07
CA MET A 64 9.73 -1.41 -0.59
C MET A 64 9.28 -0.06 -0.04
N ARG A 65 8.35 0.60 -0.72
CA ARG A 65 7.75 1.85 -0.25
C ARG A 65 6.25 1.82 -0.49
N LEU A 66 5.47 2.33 0.46
CA LEU A 66 4.03 2.49 0.31
C LEU A 66 3.57 3.86 0.79
N LEU A 67 2.56 4.41 0.14
CA LEU A 67 1.84 5.60 0.58
C LEU A 67 0.54 5.15 1.23
N LEU A 68 0.44 5.30 2.54
CA LEU A 68 -0.82 5.16 3.24
C LEU A 68 -1.69 6.39 2.94
N TRP A 69 -3.00 6.20 2.90
CA TRP A 69 -3.93 7.33 2.78
C TRP A 69 -3.68 8.32 3.91
N ASP A 70 -3.62 9.60 3.59
CA ASP A 70 -3.22 10.66 4.53
C ASP A 70 -3.93 12.01 4.31
N CYS A 71 -5.13 12.02 3.73
CA CYS A 71 -5.91 13.27 3.60
C CYS A 71 -6.54 13.75 4.92
N ASP A 72 -6.34 13.04 6.04
CA ASP A 72 -6.75 13.39 7.41
C ASP A 72 -5.83 12.78 8.47
N ASP A 73 -6.16 13.00 9.74
CA ASP A 73 -5.35 12.64 10.91
C ASP A 73 -5.43 11.16 11.34
N ARG A 74 -5.85 10.24 10.47
CA ARG A 74 -5.79 8.81 10.79
C ARG A 74 -4.42 8.17 10.68
N SER A 75 -4.16 7.17 11.51
CA SER A 75 -2.98 6.31 11.40
C SER A 75 -3.38 4.85 11.19
N TYR A 76 -2.47 4.08 10.62
CA TYR A 76 -2.61 2.67 10.34
C TYR A 76 -1.55 1.83 11.05
N SER A 77 -1.86 0.57 11.31
CA SER A 77 -0.88 -0.45 11.67
C SER A 77 -0.99 -1.59 10.66
N TYR A 78 0.11 -2.22 10.30
CA TYR A 78 0.14 -3.24 9.25
C TYR A 78 1.36 -4.14 9.35
N TYR A 79 1.38 -5.21 8.57
CA TYR A 79 2.58 -5.99 8.31
C TYR A 79 2.68 -6.32 6.82
N ILE A 80 3.88 -6.68 6.37
CA ILE A 80 4.13 -7.10 4.98
C ILE A 80 4.79 -8.47 4.98
N GLU A 81 4.22 -9.36 4.18
CA GLU A 81 4.80 -10.65 3.86
C GLU A 81 5.19 -10.71 2.39
N VAL A 82 6.18 -11.54 2.06
CA VAL A 82 6.58 -11.83 0.69
C VAL A 82 6.55 -13.32 0.41
N SER A 83 6.38 -13.67 -0.85
CA SER A 83 6.37 -15.06 -1.31
C SER A 83 6.88 -15.17 -2.74
N THR A 84 7.36 -16.36 -3.11
CA THR A 84 7.63 -16.75 -4.50
C THR A 84 6.55 -17.63 -5.11
N ASP A 85 5.66 -18.21 -4.30
CA ASP A 85 4.73 -19.29 -4.69
C ASP A 85 3.28 -19.10 -4.21
N GLN A 86 2.97 -18.03 -3.47
CA GLN A 86 1.69 -17.75 -2.80
C GLN A 86 1.26 -18.75 -1.71
N GLN A 87 2.10 -19.74 -1.38
CA GLN A 87 1.81 -20.75 -0.37
C GLN A 87 2.61 -20.48 0.89
N HIS A 88 3.90 -20.20 0.73
CA HIS A 88 4.82 -19.90 1.82
C HIS A 88 5.08 -18.40 1.87
N TRP A 89 4.79 -17.82 3.03
CA TRP A 89 4.87 -16.38 3.26
C TRP A 89 5.91 -16.09 4.32
N GLU A 90 6.77 -15.12 4.04
CA GLU A 90 7.79 -14.65 4.97
C GLU A 90 7.51 -13.21 5.38
N LEU A 91 7.41 -12.96 6.68
CA LEU A 91 7.25 -11.62 7.25
C LEU A 91 8.53 -10.79 7.04
N VAL A 92 8.43 -9.67 6.33
CA VAL A 92 9.56 -8.75 6.06
C VAL A 92 9.40 -7.40 6.76
N CYS A 93 8.21 -7.09 7.29
CA CYS A 93 7.93 -5.88 8.04
C CYS A 93 6.79 -6.12 9.02
N ASP A 94 7.02 -5.85 10.31
CA ASP A 94 5.97 -5.86 11.34
C ASP A 94 5.84 -4.47 11.94
N LYS A 95 4.73 -3.80 11.61
CA LYS A 95 4.33 -2.49 12.15
C LYS A 95 2.97 -2.59 12.84
N THR A 96 2.63 -3.77 13.35
CA THR A 96 1.33 -4.05 14.01
C THR A 96 1.13 -3.26 15.31
N ARG A 97 2.20 -2.67 15.85
CA ARG A 97 2.20 -1.87 17.09
C ARG A 97 2.60 -0.42 16.87
N GLU A 98 2.70 0.03 15.63
CA GLU A 98 3.09 1.38 15.26
C GLU A 98 1.90 2.17 14.70
N ALA A 99 1.88 3.48 14.92
CA ALA A 99 0.92 4.40 14.30
C ALA A 99 1.55 5.00 13.03
N CYS A 100 1.39 4.33 11.90
CA CYS A 100 1.99 4.73 10.62
C CYS A 100 1.06 5.66 9.83
N ARG A 101 1.65 6.60 9.08
CA ARG A 101 0.93 7.62 8.27
C ARG A 101 1.71 7.90 6.98
N SER A 102 1.03 8.34 5.93
CA SER A 102 1.71 8.81 4.70
C SER A 102 2.73 7.79 4.16
N TRP A 103 3.89 8.27 3.70
CA TRP A 103 4.94 7.43 3.13
C TRP A 103 5.65 6.56 4.17
N GLN A 104 5.73 5.27 3.89
CA GLN A 104 6.47 4.29 4.67
C GLN A 104 7.52 3.63 3.78
N THR A 105 8.79 3.75 4.17
CA THR A 105 9.90 3.07 3.49
C THR A 105 10.39 1.92 4.36
N ILE A 106 10.52 0.74 3.76
CA ILE A 106 10.84 -0.51 4.45
C ILE A 106 12.10 -1.08 3.82
N PHE A 107 13.01 -1.55 4.68
CA PHE A 107 14.23 -2.25 4.28
C PHE A 107 14.28 -3.60 4.95
N PHE A 108 14.73 -4.62 4.21
CA PHE A 108 14.86 -5.99 4.69
C PHE A 108 16.00 -6.70 3.94
N GLU A 109 16.40 -7.86 4.43
CA GLU A 109 17.43 -8.67 3.77
C GLU A 109 17.01 -9.02 2.33
N LYS A 110 17.93 -8.84 1.37
CA LYS A 110 17.65 -9.09 -0.05
C LYS A 110 17.22 -10.53 -0.28
N LYS A 111 16.05 -10.72 -0.90
CA LYS A 111 15.52 -12.06 -1.19
C LYS A 111 14.67 -12.10 -2.47
N PRO A 112 14.46 -13.29 -3.07
CA PRO A 112 13.54 -13.48 -4.17
C PRO A 112 12.10 -13.19 -3.75
N VAL A 113 11.41 -12.35 -4.51
CA VAL A 113 10.01 -11.97 -4.28
C VAL A 113 9.27 -11.98 -5.61
N THR A 114 8.12 -12.65 -5.64
CA THR A 114 7.15 -12.59 -6.74
C THR A 114 5.85 -11.98 -6.25
N PHE A 115 5.45 -12.28 -5.02
CA PHE A 115 4.21 -11.83 -4.41
C PHE A 115 4.51 -11.03 -3.14
N ILE A 116 3.78 -9.95 -2.96
CA ILE A 116 3.84 -9.08 -1.79
C ILE A 116 2.44 -9.00 -1.22
N ARG A 117 2.27 -9.36 0.05
CA ARG A 117 1.01 -9.24 0.77
C ARG A 117 1.14 -8.15 1.82
N ILE A 118 0.28 -7.15 1.75
CA ILE A 118 0.16 -6.05 2.71
C ILE A 118 -1.12 -6.27 3.50
N VAL A 119 -1.00 -6.40 4.82
CA VAL A 119 -2.14 -6.65 5.71
C VAL A 119 -2.24 -5.53 6.73
N GLY A 120 -3.26 -4.70 6.59
CA GLY A 120 -3.70 -3.77 7.61
C GLY A 120 -4.27 -4.49 8.82
N THR A 121 -3.88 -4.03 10.01
CA THR A 121 -4.31 -4.55 11.30
C THR A 121 -5.01 -3.50 12.16
N HIS A 122 -4.78 -2.21 11.88
CA HIS A 122 -5.44 -1.11 12.55
C HIS A 122 -5.63 0.08 11.62
N ASN A 123 -6.69 0.84 11.86
CA ASN A 123 -6.95 2.17 11.32
C ASN A 123 -7.76 2.94 12.37
N THR A 124 -7.33 4.14 12.74
CA THR A 124 -7.98 4.94 13.79
C THR A 124 -9.32 5.56 13.38
N ALA A 125 -9.67 5.55 12.10
CA ALA A 125 -10.90 6.16 11.59
C ALA A 125 -12.03 5.15 11.31
N ASN A 126 -11.71 3.94 10.83
CA ASN A 126 -12.68 2.91 10.49
C ASN A 126 -12.01 1.53 10.34
N GLU A 127 -12.76 0.51 9.91
CA GLU A 127 -12.28 -0.87 9.79
C GLU A 127 -11.74 -1.23 8.40
N VAL A 128 -11.22 -0.27 7.63
CA VAL A 128 -10.63 -0.51 6.30
C VAL A 128 -9.19 -0.02 6.22
N PHE A 129 -8.30 -0.85 5.70
CA PHE A 129 -6.93 -0.46 5.39
C PHE A 129 -6.85 0.16 4.00
N HIS A 130 -6.20 1.32 3.86
CA HIS A 130 -6.13 2.05 2.60
C HIS A 130 -4.68 2.31 2.21
N CYS A 131 -4.31 1.88 1.00
CA CYS A 131 -2.98 2.07 0.43
C CYS A 131 -3.12 2.77 -0.92
N VAL A 132 -2.55 3.96 -1.03
CA VAL A 132 -2.63 4.83 -2.22
C VAL A 132 -1.68 4.34 -3.30
N HIS A 133 -0.42 4.08 -2.94
CA HIS A 133 0.63 3.76 -3.90
C HIS A 133 1.63 2.76 -3.34
N PHE A 134 2.23 1.95 -4.20
CA PHE A 134 3.26 0.97 -3.83
C PHE A 134 4.44 0.97 -4.82
N GLU A 135 5.65 0.86 -4.26
CA GLU A 135 6.90 0.72 -5.00
C GLU A 135 7.68 -0.49 -4.49
N CYS A 136 8.19 -1.29 -5.43
CA CYS A 136 9.12 -2.38 -5.15
C CYS A 136 10.11 -2.51 -6.31
N PRO A 137 11.43 -2.33 -6.07
CA PRO A 137 12.03 -1.76 -4.87
C PRO A 137 11.59 -0.31 -4.60
N ALA A 138 11.84 0.18 -3.39
CA ALA A 138 11.67 1.60 -3.06
C ALA A 138 12.57 2.46 -3.96
N ASN A 139 12.07 3.58 -4.47
CA ASN A 139 12.90 4.52 -5.22
C ASN A 139 13.99 5.13 -4.31
N PRO A 140 15.29 4.99 -4.63
CA PRO A 140 16.39 5.48 -3.80
C PRO A 140 16.48 7.01 -3.70
N ASN A 141 15.87 7.73 -4.65
CA ASN A 141 15.85 9.20 -4.66
C ASN A 141 14.62 9.78 -3.94
N SER A 142 13.73 8.93 -3.43
CA SER A 142 12.59 9.39 -2.65
C SER A 142 13.07 9.95 -1.30
N PRO A 143 12.49 11.07 -0.83
CA PRO A 143 12.84 11.62 0.48
C PRO A 143 12.65 10.56 1.56
N ALA A 144 13.60 10.51 2.50
CA ALA A 144 13.57 9.63 3.66
C ALA A 144 12.22 9.81 4.40
N PRO A 145 11.71 8.77 5.09
CA PRO A 145 10.49 8.88 5.87
C PRO A 145 10.59 10.11 6.79
N SER A 146 9.69 11.07 6.64
CA SER A 146 9.57 12.17 7.59
C SER A 146 9.05 11.57 8.89
N ASP A 147 9.89 11.59 9.91
CA ASP A 147 9.50 11.28 11.29
C ASP A 147 8.70 12.50 11.78
N ASP A 148 7.46 12.65 11.30
CA ASP A 148 6.59 13.79 11.63
C ASP A 148 5.99 13.60 13.04
N GLY A 149 6.88 13.63 14.04
CA GLY A 149 6.58 13.87 15.45
C GLY A 149 6.51 15.36 15.79
N SER A 150 6.08 16.22 14.88
CA SER A 150 6.00 17.67 15.13
C SER A 150 4.63 18.21 14.72
N SER A 151 3.83 18.50 15.75
CA SER A 151 2.64 19.34 15.65
C SER A 151 3.04 20.72 15.13
N ASP A 152 2.64 21.07 13.91
CA ASP A 152 2.50 22.47 13.55
C ASP A 152 1.21 22.72 12.78
N SER A 153 0.36 23.53 13.40
CA SER A 153 -0.95 23.91 12.92
C SER A 153 -0.80 25.01 11.87
N SER A 154 -1.00 24.67 10.60
CA SER A 154 -1.31 25.66 9.57
C SER A 154 -2.48 25.17 8.73
N SER A 155 -3.64 25.72 9.03
CA SER A 155 -4.90 25.55 8.32
C SER A 155 -4.78 25.99 6.86
N VAL A 156 -4.90 25.04 5.93
CA VAL A 156 -5.34 25.31 4.57
C VAL A 156 -6.66 24.57 4.37
N GLN A 157 -7.73 25.35 4.27
CA GLN A 157 -9.08 24.89 4.01
C GLN A 157 -9.18 24.44 2.55
N GLY A 158 -9.33 23.13 2.35
CA GLY A 158 -9.67 22.49 1.08
C GLY A 158 -10.64 21.35 1.32
N ALA A 159 -11.92 21.61 1.03
CA ALA A 159 -13.04 20.68 0.85
C ALA A 159 -13.05 19.35 1.65
N MET A 160 -13.84 19.39 2.71
CA MET A 160 -14.50 18.28 3.43
C MET A 160 -14.77 17.03 2.58
N GLY A 161 -14.07 15.94 2.89
CA GLY A 161 -14.50 14.57 2.62
C GLY A 161 -14.30 13.77 3.91
N GLY A 162 -15.36 13.13 4.42
CA GLY A 162 -15.23 12.21 5.55
C GLY A 162 -14.31 11.03 5.20
N PRO A 163 -13.98 10.17 6.18
CA PRO A 163 -13.12 9.03 5.90
C PRO A 163 -13.69 8.17 4.76
N PRO A 164 -12.86 7.67 3.80
CA PRO A 164 -13.34 6.77 2.77
C PRO A 164 -14.19 5.65 3.37
N PRO A 165 -15.33 5.32 2.74
CA PRO A 165 -16.34 4.45 3.31
C PRO A 165 -15.78 3.04 3.52
N ALA A 166 -16.36 2.33 4.49
CA ALA A 166 -16.11 0.91 4.64
C ALA A 166 -16.42 0.18 3.31
N LEU A 167 -15.70 -0.90 3.01
CA LEU A 167 -16.04 -1.75 1.88
C LEU A 167 -17.44 -2.31 2.10
N ASP A 168 -18.40 -1.93 1.25
CA ASP A 168 -19.67 -2.64 1.25
C ASP A 168 -19.42 -4.07 0.74
N GLY A 169 -20.17 -5.04 1.27
CA GLY A 169 -20.04 -6.44 0.89
C GLY A 169 -20.49 -6.76 -0.55
N SER A 170 -20.71 -5.76 -1.40
CA SER A 170 -21.23 -5.91 -2.78
C SER A 170 -20.17 -5.81 -3.88
N PHE A 171 -18.89 -5.63 -3.55
CA PHE A 171 -17.81 -5.68 -4.55
C PHE A 171 -17.48 -7.13 -4.94
N HIS A 172 -18.40 -7.77 -5.67
CA HIS A 172 -18.06 -8.93 -6.48
C HIS A 172 -17.02 -8.48 -7.51
N ALA A 173 -15.84 -9.09 -7.44
CA ALA A 173 -14.76 -8.96 -8.42
C ALA A 173 -15.33 -8.94 -9.85
N GLN A 174 -15.37 -7.76 -10.47
CA GLN A 174 -15.80 -7.62 -11.84
C GLN A 174 -14.58 -7.34 -12.74
N TYR A 175 -14.29 -8.39 -13.52
CA TYR A 175 -13.47 -8.45 -14.73
C TYR A 175 -11.95 -8.58 -14.56
N ASN A 176 -11.54 -9.81 -14.26
CA ASN A 176 -10.37 -10.40 -14.92
C ASN A 176 -10.76 -10.79 -16.36
N ILE A 177 -10.27 -10.02 -17.33
CA ILE A 177 -9.96 -10.47 -18.68
C ILE A 177 -8.62 -9.83 -19.06
#